data_AF-E2SE56-F1
#
_entry.id   AF-E2SE56-F1
#
_cell.length_a   1.000
_cell.length_b   1.000
_cell.length_c   1.000
_cell.angle_alpha   90.00
_cell.angle_beta   90.00
_cell.angle_gamma   90.00
#
_symmetry.space_group_name_H-M   'P 1'
#
loop_
_entity.id
_entity.type
_entity.pdbx_description
1 polymer ?
#
loop_
_entity_poly.entity_id
_entity_poly.type
_entity_poly.pdbx_seq_one_letter_code
_entity_poly.pdbx_strand_id
1 'polypeptide(L)'
;MDNRAARPPIGPESQGLRVTVRRRLPDGSATDVVGRVLEAGPPVTVETRTGELVRIDPATVLLWRVVPDRPLRRRPAARVPADDLQRITSRGWPAVESAALGDWELRASSGFTQRANSVDVHGDPGVGAGEASAAVTGFYRARHLPPLAQVVSGSSWERRLVDLGWRATAGERAAASVQVLDLAAGPVPDPEVRVEPLATDAWLARYPRVGDPAVARRVLQGPARVRFLHLDEAICRVVVTGEWAGVSAVEVPAARRRRGLGRRIVLTALAWAASEGADKAYLQTTPDNAPALGLWADLGFHHHHGYRYLTTDGP
;
A
#
# COMPACT_ATOMS: atom_id res chain seq x y z
N MET A 1 -23.05 -0.57 43.08
CA MET A 1 -21.70 0.01 42.92
C MET A 1 -21.43 0.12 41.43
N ASP A 2 -21.43 1.36 40.94
CA ASP A 2 -21.33 1.74 39.53
C ASP A 2 -19.92 1.44 39.01
N ASN A 3 -19.73 0.29 38.36
CA ASN A 3 -18.47 -0.12 37.75
C ASN A 3 -18.31 0.54 36.37
N ARG A 4 -18.39 1.87 36.33
CA ARG A 4 -17.87 2.66 35.21
C ARG A 4 -16.35 2.56 35.29
N ALA A 5 -15.79 1.49 34.72
CA ALA A 5 -14.38 1.44 34.37
C ALA A 5 -14.06 2.78 33.69
N ALA A 6 -13.16 3.55 34.31
CA ALA A 6 -12.76 4.86 33.81
C ALA A 6 -12.48 4.72 32.32
N ARG A 7 -13.27 5.40 31.47
CA ARG A 7 -12.96 5.47 30.05
C ARG A 7 -11.55 6.05 29.98
N PRO A 8 -10.55 5.34 29.43
CA PRO A 8 -9.27 5.99 29.13
C PRO A 8 -9.61 7.27 28.35
N PRO A 9 -9.01 8.42 28.69
CA PRO A 9 -9.40 9.65 28.06
C PRO A 9 -9.12 9.52 26.55
N ILE A 10 -10.11 9.95 25.77
CA ILE A 10 -9.89 10.15 24.35
C ILE A 10 -9.14 11.46 24.27
N GLY A 11 -7.81 11.38 24.12
CA GLY A 11 -6.93 12.52 24.26
C GLY A 11 -5.54 12.27 23.68
N PRO A 12 -4.64 13.27 23.73
CA PRO A 12 -3.30 13.23 23.14
C PRO A 12 -2.46 12.01 23.53
N GLU A 13 -2.67 11.45 24.73
CA GLU A 13 -2.02 10.24 25.23
C GLU A 13 -2.36 8.98 24.44
N SER A 14 -3.44 9.01 23.66
CA SER A 14 -3.82 7.91 22.78
C SER A 14 -3.04 7.90 21.46
N GLN A 15 -2.29 8.96 21.16
CA GLN A 15 -1.51 9.08 19.92
C GLN A 15 -0.59 7.87 19.74
N GLY A 16 -0.71 7.21 18.58
CA GLY A 16 0.07 6.02 18.27
C GLY A 16 -0.37 4.76 18.98
N LEU A 17 -1.32 4.76 19.92
CA LEU A 17 -1.78 3.53 20.57
C LEU A 17 -2.68 2.71 19.66
N ARG A 18 -2.61 1.38 19.79
CA ARG A 18 -3.59 0.47 19.17
C ARG A 18 -4.81 0.36 20.05
N VAL A 19 -5.99 0.55 19.47
CA VAL A 19 -7.25 0.64 20.20
C VAL A 19 -8.36 -0.18 19.55
N THR A 20 -9.33 -0.58 20.37
CA THR A 20 -10.64 -1.05 19.92
C THR A 20 -11.67 -0.03 20.37
N VAL A 21 -12.41 0.52 19.41
CA VAL A 21 -13.39 1.58 19.61
C VAL A 21 -14.75 1.09 19.14
N ARG A 22 -15.69 0.95 20.07
CA ARG A 22 -17.10 0.74 19.73
C ARG A 22 -17.75 2.10 19.58
N ARG A 23 -18.37 2.39 18.44
CA ARG A 23 -19.05 3.67 18.17
C ARG A 23 -20.48 3.47 17.70
N ARG A 24 -21.33 4.45 18.00
CA ARG A 24 -22.69 4.54 17.48
C ARG A 24 -22.68 5.10 16.05
N LEU A 25 -23.51 4.52 15.18
CA LEU A 25 -23.77 5.00 13.82
C LEU A 25 -25.00 5.91 13.79
N PRO A 26 -25.21 6.71 12.71
CA PRO A 26 -26.36 7.62 12.61
C PRO A 26 -27.73 6.93 12.71
N ASP A 27 -27.82 5.67 12.28
CA ASP A 27 -29.03 4.83 12.39
C ASP A 27 -29.29 4.27 13.81
N GLY A 28 -28.45 4.65 14.78
CA GLY A 28 -28.53 4.21 16.18
C GLY A 28 -27.85 2.87 16.47
N SER A 29 -27.43 2.13 15.43
CA SER A 29 -26.68 0.88 15.58
C SER A 29 -25.24 1.14 16.08
N ALA A 30 -24.49 0.08 16.38
CA ALA A 30 -23.12 0.19 16.85
C ALA A 30 -22.16 -0.68 16.02
N THR A 31 -20.96 -0.15 15.77
CA THR A 31 -19.88 -0.86 15.08
C THR A 31 -18.57 -0.76 15.86
N ASP A 32 -17.67 -1.71 15.63
CA ASP A 32 -16.35 -1.77 16.27
C ASP A 32 -15.26 -1.44 15.24
N VAL A 33 -14.34 -0.54 15.62
CA VAL A 33 -13.14 -0.17 14.86
C VAL A 33 -11.93 -0.63 15.65
N VAL A 34 -11.04 -1.37 15.00
CA VAL A 34 -9.76 -1.79 15.60
C VAL A 34 -8.62 -1.24 14.75
N GLY A 35 -7.72 -0.48 15.36
CA GLY A 35 -6.66 0.19 14.62
C GLY A 35 -5.72 1.00 15.49
N ARG A 36 -4.77 1.69 14.86
CA ARG A 36 -3.81 2.59 15.52
C ARG A 36 -4.32 4.02 15.44
N VAL A 37 -4.29 4.76 16.54
CA VAL A 37 -4.62 6.20 16.54
C VAL A 37 -3.50 6.96 15.84
N LEU A 38 -3.82 7.60 14.72
CA LEU A 38 -2.89 8.46 13.97
C LEU A 38 -3.03 9.93 14.33
N GLU A 39 -4.22 10.36 14.75
CA GLU A 39 -4.48 11.72 15.22
C GLU A 39 -5.44 11.66 16.40
N ALA A 40 -4.96 12.09 17.57
CA ALA A 40 -5.71 12.04 18.81
C ALA A 40 -6.67 13.24 19.05
N GLY A 41 -6.76 14.19 18.11
CA GLY A 41 -7.67 15.34 18.21
C GLY A 41 -9.12 14.97 17.85
N PRO A 42 -10.13 15.82 18.11
CA PRO A 42 -11.48 15.61 17.60
C PRO A 42 -11.62 16.07 16.14
N PRO A 43 -12.12 15.23 15.20
CA PRO A 43 -12.39 13.80 15.35
C PRO A 43 -11.10 12.97 15.36
N VAL A 44 -11.12 11.87 16.11
CA VAL A 44 -9.96 10.99 16.26
C VAL A 44 -9.80 10.17 14.99
N THR A 45 -8.60 10.14 14.43
CA THR A 45 -8.30 9.35 13.23
C THR A 45 -7.66 8.02 13.64
N VAL A 46 -8.34 6.91 13.34
CA VAL A 46 -7.87 5.54 13.58
C VAL A 46 -7.56 4.84 12.25
N GLU A 47 -6.35 4.35 12.08
CA GLU A 47 -5.95 3.53 10.93
C GLU A 47 -6.18 2.05 11.22
N THR A 48 -7.01 1.39 10.41
CA THR A 48 -7.32 -0.03 10.57
C THR A 48 -6.17 -0.92 10.09
N ARG A 49 -6.27 -2.24 10.31
CA ARG A 49 -5.28 -3.22 9.81
C ARG A 49 -5.03 -3.20 8.30
N THR A 50 -5.96 -2.65 7.51
CA THR A 50 -5.85 -2.52 6.05
C THR A 50 -5.35 -1.15 5.61
N GLY A 51 -5.03 -0.26 6.55
CA GLY A 51 -4.64 1.13 6.29
C GLY A 51 -5.79 2.08 6.00
N GLU A 52 -7.04 1.64 6.16
CA GLU A 52 -8.20 2.54 6.06
C GLU A 52 -8.20 3.53 7.22
N LEU A 53 -8.45 4.81 6.93
CA LEU A 53 -8.56 5.86 7.93
C LEU A 53 -10.01 6.06 8.33
N VAL A 54 -10.32 5.80 9.60
CA VAL A 54 -11.65 5.99 10.17
C VAL A 54 -11.61 7.19 11.11
N ARG A 55 -12.34 8.25 10.74
CA ARG A 55 -12.55 9.41 11.61
C ARG A 55 -13.70 9.11 12.58
N ILE A 56 -13.44 9.29 13.87
CA ILE A 56 -14.36 8.95 14.96
C ILE A 56 -14.62 10.22 15.76
N ASP A 57 -15.88 10.67 15.78
CA ASP A 57 -16.33 11.69 16.71
C ASP A 57 -16.34 11.10 18.13
N PRO A 58 -15.57 11.64 19.09
CA PRO A 58 -15.58 11.18 20.48
C PRO A 58 -16.98 11.08 21.11
N ALA A 59 -17.94 11.93 20.69
CA ALA A 59 -19.31 11.91 21.19
C ALA A 59 -20.07 10.61 20.82
N THR A 60 -19.66 9.94 19.75
CA THR A 60 -20.27 8.68 19.29
C THR A 60 -19.70 7.44 19.99
N VAL A 61 -18.62 7.59 20.76
CA VAL A 61 -17.89 6.45 21.35
C VAL A 61 -18.67 5.84 22.50
N LEU A 62 -18.97 4.54 22.36
CA LEU A 62 -19.61 3.70 23.37
C LEU A 62 -18.58 3.01 24.26
N LEU A 63 -17.46 2.56 23.69
CA LEU A 63 -16.36 1.89 24.38
C LEU A 63 -15.02 2.27 23.73
N TRP A 64 -14.00 2.50 24.56
CA TRP A 64 -12.62 2.67 24.12
C TRP A 64 -11.72 1.75 24.95
N ARG A 65 -10.88 0.94 24.29
CA ARG A 65 -9.89 0.10 24.96
C ARG A 65 -8.57 0.16 24.22
N VAL A 66 -7.49 0.41 24.95
CA VAL A 66 -6.14 0.16 24.46
C VAL A 66 -5.93 -1.35 24.41
N VAL A 67 -5.38 -1.84 23.30
CA VAL A 67 -5.10 -3.25 23.06
C VAL A 67 -3.62 -3.44 22.76
N PRO A 68 -3.06 -4.66 22.90
CA PRO A 68 -1.66 -4.90 22.56
C PRO A 68 -1.34 -4.47 21.13
N ASP A 69 -0.15 -3.89 20.94
CA ASP A 69 0.34 -3.41 19.64
C ASP A 69 0.36 -4.51 18.59
N ARG A 70 0.64 -5.75 19.00
CA ARG A 70 0.63 -6.93 18.14
C ARG A 70 -0.53 -7.84 18.51
N PRO A 71 -1.39 -8.23 17.54
CA PRO A 71 -2.45 -9.19 17.81
C PRO A 71 -1.85 -10.55 18.21
N LEU A 72 -2.47 -11.21 19.19
CA LEU A 72 -2.07 -12.54 19.66
C LEU A 72 -2.15 -13.61 18.56
N ARG A 73 -3.08 -13.42 17.61
CA ARG A 73 -3.24 -14.29 16.44
C ARG A 73 -3.20 -13.45 15.18
N ARG A 74 -2.23 -13.76 14.32
CA ARG A 74 -2.04 -13.09 13.03
C ARG A 74 -2.69 -13.92 11.92
N ARG A 75 -3.37 -13.26 11.00
CA ARG A 75 -3.78 -13.90 9.73
C ARG A 75 -2.52 -14.02 8.87
N PRO A 76 -2.13 -15.20 8.37
CA PRO A 76 -1.00 -15.31 7.46
C PRO A 76 -1.17 -14.42 6.22
N ALA A 77 -0.08 -13.83 5.74
CA ALA A 77 -0.07 -12.93 4.57
C ALA A 77 -0.70 -13.59 3.34
N ALA A 78 -0.36 -14.86 3.09
CA ALA A 78 -0.89 -15.66 1.98
C ALA A 78 -2.40 -15.91 2.03
N ARG A 79 -3.05 -15.66 3.18
CA ARG A 79 -4.51 -15.84 3.32
C ARG A 79 -5.30 -14.57 3.09
N VAL A 80 -4.67 -13.42 2.84
CA VAL A 80 -5.37 -12.16 2.57
C VAL A 80 -5.87 -12.15 1.13
N PRO A 81 -7.14 -11.80 0.84
CA PRO A 81 -7.64 -11.80 -0.53
C PRO A 81 -6.85 -10.84 -1.42
N ALA A 82 -6.75 -11.14 -2.72
CA ALA A 82 -6.03 -10.30 -3.68
C ALA A 82 -6.56 -8.86 -3.68
N ASP A 83 -7.88 -8.68 -3.74
CA ASP A 83 -8.56 -7.39 -3.71
C ASP A 83 -8.23 -6.56 -2.45
N ASP A 84 -8.16 -7.19 -1.28
CA ASP A 84 -7.77 -6.52 -0.05
C ASP A 84 -6.30 -6.06 -0.11
N LEU A 85 -5.43 -6.92 -0.64
CA LEU A 85 -4.01 -6.59 -0.78
C LEU A 85 -3.78 -5.51 -1.85
N GLN A 86 -4.54 -5.50 -2.94
CA GLN A 86 -4.52 -4.42 -3.94
C GLN A 86 -4.81 -3.06 -3.28
N ARG A 87 -5.91 -2.95 -2.53
CA ARG A 87 -6.26 -1.75 -1.75
C ARG A 87 -5.14 -1.31 -0.82
N ILE A 88 -4.55 -2.26 -0.08
CA ILE A 88 -3.41 -1.99 0.81
C ILE A 88 -2.22 -1.46 0.01
N THR A 89 -1.90 -2.08 -1.13
CA THR A 89 -0.77 -1.66 -1.94
C THR A 89 -0.98 -0.30 -2.61
N SER A 90 -2.22 0.03 -2.97
CA SER A 90 -2.61 1.34 -3.51
C SER A 90 -2.38 2.43 -2.47
N ARG A 91 -2.82 2.23 -1.22
CA ARG A 91 -2.54 3.17 -0.11
C ARG A 91 -1.04 3.34 0.18
N GLY A 92 -0.24 2.29 -0.01
CA GLY A 92 1.22 2.35 0.14
C GLY A 92 1.94 3.09 -1.02
N TRP A 93 1.25 3.31 -2.13
CA TRP A 93 1.70 4.06 -3.30
C TRP A 93 0.57 4.94 -3.84
N PRO A 94 0.16 5.96 -3.07
CA PRO A 94 -1.05 6.71 -3.34
C PRO A 94 -0.93 7.53 -4.61
N ALA A 95 -2.05 7.72 -5.29
CA ALA A 95 -2.11 8.65 -6.40
C ALA A 95 -2.23 10.10 -5.92
N VAL A 96 -1.79 11.02 -6.77
CA VAL A 96 -1.93 12.47 -6.55
C VAL A 96 -3.40 12.88 -6.52
N GLU A 97 -4.19 12.26 -7.39
CA GLU A 97 -5.63 12.40 -7.47
C GLU A 97 -6.25 11.00 -7.46
N SER A 98 -7.35 10.83 -6.72
CA SER A 98 -8.10 9.58 -6.70
C SER A 98 -9.60 9.86 -6.71
N ALA A 99 -10.35 8.99 -7.38
CA ALA A 99 -11.82 9.03 -7.39
C ALA A 99 -12.36 7.61 -7.26
N ALA A 100 -13.44 7.45 -6.49
CA ALA A 100 -14.11 6.17 -6.34
C ALA A 100 -15.05 5.91 -7.53
N LEU A 101 -15.14 4.64 -7.94
CA LEU A 101 -16.18 4.11 -8.82
C LEU A 101 -16.66 2.81 -8.17
N GLY A 102 -17.69 2.91 -7.32
CA GLY A 102 -18.03 1.83 -6.38
C GLY A 102 -16.83 1.46 -5.51
N ASP A 103 -16.48 0.18 -5.51
CA ASP A 103 -15.27 -0.31 -4.85
C ASP A 103 -13.99 0.07 -5.61
N TRP A 104 -14.03 0.36 -6.91
CA TRP A 104 -12.81 0.64 -7.69
C TRP A 104 -12.21 2.00 -7.34
N GLU A 105 -10.88 2.11 -7.51
CA GLU A 105 -10.16 3.37 -7.31
C GLU A 105 -9.54 3.85 -8.63
N LEU A 106 -10.08 4.94 -9.19
CA LEU A 106 -9.49 5.67 -10.31
C LEU A 106 -8.32 6.51 -9.78
N ARG A 107 -7.14 6.38 -10.38
CA ARG A 107 -5.88 6.96 -9.86
C ARG A 107 -5.16 7.74 -10.94
N ALA A 108 -4.85 9.00 -10.69
CA ALA A 108 -4.10 9.85 -11.62
C ALA A 108 -2.94 10.59 -10.92
N SER A 109 -1.76 10.52 -11.52
CA SER A 109 -0.52 11.10 -11.02
C SER A 109 0.41 11.49 -12.17
N SER A 110 -0.14 12.16 -13.20
CA SER A 110 0.62 12.69 -14.34
C SER A 110 1.59 11.69 -14.99
N GLY A 111 1.21 10.41 -15.07
CA GLY A 111 2.02 9.33 -15.65
C GLY A 111 3.02 8.67 -14.69
N PHE A 112 3.26 9.21 -13.49
CA PHE A 112 4.15 8.62 -12.49
C PHE A 112 3.38 7.85 -11.40
N THR A 113 3.40 6.52 -11.34
CA THR A 113 3.74 5.53 -12.37
C THR A 113 2.45 4.82 -12.78
N GLN A 114 2.46 3.75 -13.59
CA GLN A 114 1.24 2.98 -13.89
C GLN A 114 0.45 2.59 -12.63
N ARG A 115 1.13 2.22 -11.53
CA ARG A 115 0.47 1.91 -10.23
C ARG A 115 -0.32 3.08 -9.63
N ALA A 116 0.01 4.33 -9.98
CA ALA A 116 -0.71 5.53 -9.52
C ALA A 116 -1.43 6.25 -10.68
N ASN A 117 -1.50 5.62 -11.85
CA ASN A 117 -2.06 6.11 -13.11
C ASN A 117 -2.83 4.99 -13.84
N SER A 118 -3.59 4.21 -13.08
CA SER A 118 -4.45 3.13 -13.58
C SER A 118 -5.57 2.88 -12.58
N VAL A 119 -6.74 2.47 -13.08
CA VAL A 119 -7.82 2.09 -12.18
C VAL A 119 -7.40 0.83 -11.44
N ASP A 120 -7.46 0.84 -10.12
CA ASP A 120 -7.29 -0.37 -9.32
C ASP A 120 -8.61 -1.12 -9.32
N VAL A 121 -8.64 -2.25 -10.01
CA VAL A 121 -9.84 -3.07 -10.15
C VAL A 121 -9.87 -4.08 -9.01
N HIS A 122 -10.77 -3.85 -8.07
CA HIS A 122 -11.04 -4.70 -6.91
C HIS A 122 -12.51 -4.58 -6.50
N GLY A 123 -13.15 -5.67 -6.07
CA GLY A 123 -14.57 -5.63 -5.69
C GLY A 123 -15.52 -5.26 -6.85
N ASP A 124 -16.60 -4.55 -6.54
CA ASP A 124 -17.68 -4.19 -7.47
C ASP A 124 -17.70 -2.67 -7.77
N PRO A 125 -17.66 -2.23 -9.05
CA PRO A 125 -17.76 -0.82 -9.39
C PRO A 125 -19.14 -0.20 -9.14
N GLY A 126 -20.14 -0.99 -8.71
CA GLY A 126 -21.50 -0.54 -8.41
C GLY A 126 -22.35 -0.25 -9.64
N VAL A 127 -21.80 -0.50 -10.84
CA VAL A 127 -22.43 -0.27 -12.14
C VAL A 127 -22.10 -1.42 -13.10
N GLY A 128 -22.79 -1.47 -14.24
CA GLY A 128 -22.53 -2.48 -15.28
C GLY A 128 -21.13 -2.37 -15.89
N ALA A 129 -20.57 -3.48 -16.37
CA ALA A 129 -19.18 -3.53 -16.87
C ALA A 129 -18.92 -2.53 -18.02
N GLY A 130 -19.88 -2.35 -18.94
CA GLY A 130 -19.77 -1.38 -20.03
C GLY A 130 -19.74 0.07 -19.54
N GLU A 131 -20.58 0.40 -18.55
CA GLU A 131 -20.60 1.71 -17.91
C GLU A 131 -19.32 1.98 -17.13
N ALA A 132 -18.82 0.99 -16.37
CA ALA A 132 -17.54 1.09 -15.68
C ALA A 132 -16.38 1.34 -16.66
N SER A 133 -16.33 0.60 -17.77
CA SER A 133 -15.34 0.79 -18.84
C SER A 133 -15.39 2.20 -19.43
N ALA A 134 -16.58 2.72 -19.71
CA ALA A 134 -16.76 4.07 -20.23
C ALA A 134 -16.34 5.14 -19.21
N ALA A 135 -16.70 4.98 -17.93
CA ALA A 135 -16.34 5.88 -16.85
C ALA A 135 -14.82 5.95 -16.64
N VAL A 136 -14.15 4.79 -16.60
CA VAL A 136 -12.69 4.69 -16.53
C VAL A 136 -12.05 5.39 -17.72
N THR A 137 -12.50 5.09 -18.94
CA THR A 137 -11.96 5.72 -20.16
C THR A 137 -12.11 7.24 -20.14
N GLY A 138 -13.29 7.75 -19.79
CA GLY A 138 -13.56 9.19 -19.69
C GLY A 138 -12.69 9.87 -18.64
N PHE A 139 -12.50 9.25 -17.47
CA PHE A 139 -11.65 9.78 -16.39
C PHE A 139 -10.21 10.03 -16.86
N TYR A 140 -9.60 9.05 -17.54
CA TYR A 140 -8.22 9.17 -18.02
C TYR A 140 -8.09 10.11 -19.22
N ARG A 141 -9.02 10.06 -20.17
CA ARG A 141 -9.01 10.93 -21.36
C ARG A 141 -9.16 12.41 -21.00
N ALA A 142 -10.01 12.74 -20.04
CA ALA A 142 -10.17 14.11 -19.53
C ALA A 142 -8.87 14.68 -18.89
N ARG A 143 -7.94 13.80 -18.51
CA ARG A 143 -6.64 14.15 -17.92
C ARG A 143 -5.48 13.98 -18.90
N HIS A 144 -5.77 13.72 -20.19
CA HIS A 144 -4.78 13.39 -21.21
C HIS A 144 -3.86 12.21 -20.83
N LEU A 145 -4.41 11.24 -20.09
CA LEU A 145 -3.73 10.02 -19.69
C LEU A 145 -4.28 8.82 -20.48
N PRO A 146 -3.46 7.79 -20.73
CA PRO A 146 -3.93 6.54 -21.31
C PRO A 146 -4.84 5.81 -20.32
N PRO A 147 -6.02 5.32 -20.74
CA PRO A 147 -6.84 4.44 -19.90
C PRO A 147 -6.10 3.14 -19.62
N LEU A 148 -5.86 2.89 -18.33
CA LEU A 148 -5.20 1.69 -17.84
C LEU A 148 -6.01 1.09 -16.69
N ALA A 149 -6.18 -0.23 -16.70
CA ALA A 149 -6.81 -1.00 -15.63
C ALA A 149 -5.82 -2.01 -15.05
N GLN A 150 -5.50 -1.86 -13.77
CA GLN A 150 -4.73 -2.84 -13.02
C GLN A 150 -5.69 -3.93 -12.53
N VAL A 151 -5.57 -5.14 -13.09
CA VAL A 151 -6.48 -6.27 -12.80
C VAL A 151 -5.71 -7.47 -12.28
N VAL A 152 -6.27 -8.15 -11.27
CA VAL A 152 -5.75 -9.46 -10.83
C VAL A 152 -5.85 -10.45 -11.98
N SER A 153 -4.73 -11.11 -12.27
CA SER A 153 -4.64 -12.10 -13.34
C SER A 153 -5.54 -13.30 -13.03
N GLY A 154 -6.39 -13.68 -13.99
CA GLY A 154 -7.38 -14.74 -13.88
C GLY A 154 -8.72 -14.31 -13.25
N SER A 155 -8.85 -13.05 -12.85
CA SER A 155 -10.09 -12.55 -12.24
C SER A 155 -11.27 -12.51 -13.22
N SER A 156 -12.48 -12.45 -12.69
CA SER A 156 -13.70 -12.23 -13.49
C SER A 156 -13.68 -10.88 -14.19
N TRP A 157 -13.10 -9.85 -13.57
CA TRP A 157 -12.97 -8.53 -14.15
C TRP A 157 -11.97 -8.46 -15.30
N GLU A 158 -10.88 -9.24 -15.24
CA GLU A 158 -10.00 -9.37 -16.41
C GLU A 158 -10.79 -9.84 -17.63
N ARG A 159 -11.57 -10.93 -17.50
CA ARG A 159 -12.39 -11.46 -18.59
C ARG A 159 -13.41 -10.44 -19.10
N ARG A 160 -14.17 -9.82 -18.19
CA ARG A 160 -15.18 -8.83 -18.55
C ARG A 160 -14.60 -7.63 -19.30
N LEU A 161 -13.45 -7.12 -18.89
CA LEU A 161 -12.80 -6.01 -19.58
C LEU A 161 -12.25 -6.43 -20.94
N VAL A 162 -11.69 -7.64 -21.05
CA VAL A 162 -11.26 -8.22 -22.33
C VAL A 162 -12.45 -8.39 -23.29
N ASP A 163 -13.60 -8.87 -22.81
CA ASP A 163 -14.84 -8.98 -23.60
C ASP A 163 -15.35 -7.62 -24.10
N LEU A 164 -15.02 -6.54 -23.38
CA LEU A 164 -15.28 -5.14 -23.76
C LEU A 164 -14.19 -4.53 -24.66
N GLY A 165 -13.22 -5.33 -25.11
CA GLY A 165 -12.18 -4.91 -26.05
C GLY A 165 -10.91 -4.37 -25.40
N TRP A 166 -10.78 -4.42 -24.07
CA TRP A 166 -9.52 -4.09 -23.41
C TRP A 166 -8.45 -5.15 -23.70
N ARG A 167 -7.19 -4.73 -23.85
CA ARG A 167 -6.07 -5.62 -24.19
C ARG A 167 -4.97 -5.50 -23.15
N ALA A 168 -4.26 -6.59 -22.91
CA ALA A 168 -3.07 -6.54 -22.09
C ALA A 168 -2.02 -5.61 -22.73
N THR A 169 -1.44 -4.74 -21.92
CA THR A 169 -0.28 -3.94 -22.33
C THR A 169 0.93 -4.85 -22.59
N ALA A 170 1.93 -4.34 -23.33
CA ALA A 170 3.15 -5.07 -23.65
C ALA A 170 4.39 -4.50 -22.90
N GLY A 171 5.46 -5.30 -22.87
CA GLY A 171 6.76 -4.92 -22.29
C GLY A 171 6.92 -5.24 -20.80
N GLU A 172 8.08 -4.90 -20.24
CA GLU A 172 8.52 -5.25 -18.87
C GLU A 172 7.55 -4.78 -17.76
N ARG A 173 6.70 -3.79 -18.05
CA ARG A 173 5.77 -3.20 -17.07
C ARG A 173 4.33 -3.69 -17.23
N ALA A 174 4.07 -4.61 -18.15
CA ALA A 174 2.73 -5.10 -18.45
C ALA A 174 2.09 -5.89 -17.29
N ALA A 175 2.91 -6.51 -16.45
CA ALA A 175 2.47 -7.34 -15.35
C ALA A 175 3.41 -7.26 -14.15
N ALA A 176 2.91 -7.61 -12.97
CA ALA A 176 3.72 -7.82 -11.80
C ALA A 176 3.27 -9.05 -11.01
N SER A 177 4.24 -9.65 -10.33
CA SER A 177 4.06 -10.66 -9.31
C SER A 177 4.05 -9.98 -7.94
N VAL A 178 2.94 -10.13 -7.21
CA VAL A 178 2.84 -9.71 -5.81
C VAL A 178 3.43 -10.82 -4.96
N GLN A 179 4.42 -10.46 -4.15
CA GLN A 179 5.11 -11.37 -3.24
C GLN A 179 4.85 -10.93 -1.81
N VAL A 180 4.67 -11.87 -0.89
CA VAL A 180 4.36 -11.61 0.51
C VAL A 180 5.26 -12.37 1.46
N LEU A 181 5.38 -11.85 2.69
CA LEU A 181 6.16 -12.44 3.78
C LEU A 181 5.40 -12.20 5.10
N ASP A 182 5.33 -13.21 5.97
CA ASP A 182 4.92 -13.04 7.37
C ASP A 182 6.13 -12.58 8.19
N LEU A 183 6.05 -11.39 8.78
CA LEU A 183 7.12 -10.74 9.56
C LEU A 183 6.95 -11.09 11.04
N ALA A 184 7.48 -12.25 11.46
CA ALA A 184 7.34 -12.74 12.84
C ALA A 184 7.97 -11.77 13.87
N ALA A 185 9.25 -11.48 13.68
CA ALA A 185 10.03 -10.45 14.36
C ALA A 185 10.76 -9.61 13.30
N GLY A 186 11.04 -8.33 13.60
CA GLY A 186 11.86 -7.52 12.71
C GLY A 186 13.26 -8.12 12.59
N PRO A 187 13.86 -8.18 11.38
CA PRO A 187 15.25 -8.57 11.24
C PRO A 187 16.18 -7.56 11.93
N VAL A 188 17.44 -7.93 12.10
CA VAL A 188 18.46 -7.01 12.64
C VAL A 188 18.77 -5.95 11.58
N PRO A 189 18.58 -4.65 11.88
CA PRO A 189 18.93 -3.57 10.96
C PRO A 189 20.45 -3.45 10.85
N ASP A 190 20.90 -2.89 9.73
CA ASP A 190 22.30 -2.57 9.51
C ASP A 190 22.57 -1.10 9.87
N PRO A 191 23.50 -0.80 10.79
CA PRO A 191 23.74 0.57 11.25
C PRO A 191 24.35 1.48 10.17
N GLU A 192 24.90 0.93 9.08
CA GLU A 192 25.42 1.74 7.97
C GLU A 192 24.30 2.22 7.03
N VAL A 193 23.13 1.58 7.07
CA VAL A 193 22.00 1.97 6.24
C VAL A 193 21.34 3.20 6.85
N ARG A 194 21.34 4.30 6.10
CA ARG A 194 20.63 5.51 6.51
C ARG A 194 19.15 5.39 6.18
N VAL A 195 18.31 5.88 7.08
CA VAL A 195 16.85 5.80 7.01
C VAL A 195 16.28 7.21 7.15
N GLU A 196 15.88 7.80 6.03
CA GLU A 196 15.44 9.20 5.97
C GLU A 196 13.92 9.32 5.89
N PRO A 197 13.30 10.36 6.49
CA PRO A 197 11.86 10.60 6.39
C PRO A 197 11.43 11.11 5.01
N LEU A 198 12.34 11.74 4.26
CA LEU A 198 12.04 12.40 2.99
C LEU A 198 12.94 11.88 1.87
N ALA A 199 12.40 11.84 0.64
CA ALA A 199 13.19 11.54 -0.55
C ALA A 199 14.02 12.77 -0.94
N THR A 200 15.33 12.69 -0.71
CA THR A 200 16.31 13.69 -1.15
C THR A 200 16.44 13.69 -2.67
N ASP A 201 16.98 14.77 -3.26
CA ASP A 201 17.29 14.80 -4.70
C ASP A 201 18.23 13.66 -5.10
N ALA A 202 19.23 13.35 -4.26
CA ALA A 202 20.17 12.26 -4.48
C ALA A 202 19.50 10.87 -4.46
N TRP A 203 18.44 10.69 -3.67
CA TRP A 203 17.64 9.46 -3.66
C TRP A 203 16.79 9.38 -4.93
N LEU A 204 16.10 10.46 -5.30
CA LEU A 204 15.25 10.51 -6.50
C LEU A 204 16.04 10.30 -7.79
N ALA A 205 17.23 10.87 -7.90
CA ALA A 205 18.11 10.71 -9.05
C ALA A 205 18.53 9.25 -9.29
N ARG A 206 18.44 8.39 -8.27
CA ARG A 206 18.74 6.95 -8.37
C ARG A 206 17.51 6.10 -8.70
N TYR A 207 16.31 6.67 -8.65
CA TYR A 207 15.10 5.96 -9.01
C TYR A 207 14.76 6.21 -10.48
N PRO A 208 14.99 5.23 -11.39
CA PRO A 208 14.97 5.45 -12.84
C PRO A 208 13.57 5.76 -13.42
N ARG A 209 12.53 5.72 -12.58
CA ARG A 209 11.14 5.95 -12.99
C ARG A 209 10.68 7.38 -12.76
N VAL A 210 11.53 8.25 -12.18
CA VAL A 210 11.20 9.67 -11.97
C VAL A 210 11.32 10.42 -13.29
N GLY A 211 10.18 10.88 -13.82
CA GLY A 211 10.15 11.88 -14.90
C GLY A 211 10.09 13.29 -14.31
N ASP A 212 9.05 13.57 -13.53
CA ASP A 212 8.87 14.81 -12.78
C ASP A 212 9.16 14.58 -11.28
N PRO A 213 10.23 15.18 -10.71
CA PRO A 213 10.55 15.06 -9.29
C PRO A 213 9.45 15.58 -8.34
N ALA A 214 8.70 16.61 -8.70
CA ALA A 214 7.65 17.17 -7.86
C ALA A 214 6.47 16.21 -7.74
N VAL A 215 6.00 15.67 -8.87
CA VAL A 215 4.96 14.61 -8.88
C VAL A 215 5.47 13.35 -8.16
N ALA A 216 6.72 12.97 -8.40
CA ALA A 216 7.30 11.80 -7.76
C ALA A 216 7.33 11.93 -6.23
N ARG A 217 7.70 13.09 -5.69
CA ARG A 217 7.67 13.34 -4.24
C ARG A 217 6.27 13.21 -3.67
N ARG A 218 5.26 13.79 -4.32
CA ARG A 218 3.85 13.72 -3.85
C ARG A 218 3.38 12.27 -3.70
N VAL A 219 3.70 11.42 -4.66
CA VAL A 219 3.35 9.99 -4.63
C VAL A 219 4.20 9.23 -3.60
N LEU A 220 5.53 9.39 -3.66
CA LEU A 220 6.46 8.61 -2.85
C LEU A 220 6.36 8.95 -1.37
N GLN A 221 6.18 10.23 -1.03
CA GLN A 221 6.12 10.75 0.34
C GLN A 221 4.68 10.88 0.87
N GLY A 222 3.67 10.60 0.03
CA GLY A 222 2.26 10.74 0.40
C GLY A 222 1.82 9.92 1.63
N PRO A 223 2.28 8.68 1.83
CA PRO A 223 1.91 7.92 3.02
C PRO A 223 2.50 8.50 4.31
N ALA A 224 1.70 8.54 5.38
CA ALA A 224 2.12 9.08 6.67
C ALA A 224 3.32 8.34 7.30
N ARG A 225 3.39 7.02 7.09
CA ARG A 225 4.47 6.16 7.60
C ARG A 225 5.31 5.64 6.45
N VAL A 226 6.26 6.45 6.00
CA VAL A 226 7.18 6.10 4.90
C VAL A 226 8.63 6.46 5.26
N ARG A 227 9.59 5.67 4.77
CA ARG A 227 11.02 5.96 4.84
C ARG A 227 11.73 5.66 3.53
N PHE A 228 12.81 6.40 3.33
CA PHE A 228 13.70 6.34 2.19
C PHE A 228 15.07 5.91 2.69
N LEU A 229 15.49 4.70 2.35
CA LEU A 229 16.76 4.16 2.78
C LEU A 229 17.81 4.37 1.70
N HIS A 230 19.05 4.55 2.14
CA HIS A 230 20.21 4.48 1.27
C HIS A 230 21.42 3.84 1.96
N LEU A 231 22.21 3.10 1.19
CA LEU A 231 23.45 2.46 1.60
C LEU A 231 24.39 2.47 0.39
N ASP A 232 25.54 3.14 0.51
CA ASP A 232 26.35 3.51 -0.65
C ASP A 232 25.49 4.21 -1.72
N GLU A 233 25.32 3.55 -2.87
CA GLU A 233 24.52 4.00 -4.00
C GLU A 233 23.22 3.17 -4.15
N ALA A 234 22.96 2.22 -3.26
CA ALA A 234 21.72 1.46 -3.23
C ALA A 234 20.62 2.28 -2.54
N ILE A 235 19.40 2.18 -3.06
CA ILE A 235 18.20 2.82 -2.48
C ILE A 235 17.10 1.79 -2.24
N CYS A 236 16.23 2.11 -1.29
CA CYS A 236 14.99 1.38 -1.02
C CYS A 236 13.95 2.36 -0.47
N ARG A 237 12.67 2.10 -0.74
CA ARG A 237 11.55 2.77 -0.07
C ARG A 237 10.73 1.74 0.68
N VAL A 238 10.35 2.10 1.91
CA VAL A 238 9.44 1.30 2.73
C VAL A 238 8.30 2.15 3.26
N VAL A 239 7.10 1.58 3.27
CA VAL A 239 5.89 2.20 3.81
C VAL A 239 5.21 1.22 4.77
N VAL A 240 4.54 1.74 5.80
CA VAL A 240 3.63 0.93 6.63
C VAL A 240 2.19 1.38 6.42
N THR A 241 1.37 0.44 5.93
CA THR A 241 -0.07 0.61 5.69
C THR A 241 -0.83 -0.38 6.57
N GLY A 242 -1.47 0.11 7.63
CA GLY A 242 -2.04 -0.76 8.66
C GLY A 242 -0.99 -1.69 9.27
N GLU A 243 -1.12 -3.00 9.02
CA GLU A 243 -0.22 -4.05 9.49
C GLU A 243 0.84 -4.48 8.44
N TRP A 244 0.90 -3.82 7.28
CA TRP A 244 1.73 -4.25 6.14
C TRP A 244 2.91 -3.32 5.87
N ALA A 245 4.10 -3.91 5.71
CA ALA A 245 5.28 -3.27 5.17
C ALA A 245 5.30 -3.37 3.63
N GLY A 246 5.17 -2.25 2.93
CA GLY A 246 5.36 -2.19 1.48
C GLY A 246 6.80 -1.88 1.12
N VAL A 247 7.53 -2.83 0.55
CA VAL A 247 8.90 -2.62 0.03
C VAL A 247 8.85 -2.30 -1.46
N SER A 248 9.50 -1.21 -1.85
CA SER A 248 9.47 -0.70 -3.23
C SER A 248 10.75 0.07 -3.58
N ALA A 249 10.96 0.37 -4.86
CA ALA A 249 12.10 1.15 -5.34
C ALA A 249 13.46 0.63 -4.82
N VAL A 250 13.65 -0.69 -4.82
CA VAL A 250 14.91 -1.34 -4.47
C VAL A 250 15.81 -1.30 -5.69
N GLU A 251 16.80 -0.41 -5.68
CA GLU A 251 17.72 -0.22 -6.80
C GLU A 251 19.17 -0.35 -6.30
N VAL A 252 19.97 -1.14 -7.03
CA VAL A 252 21.41 -1.30 -6.79
C VAL A 252 22.13 -1.12 -8.12
N PRO A 253 23.05 -0.12 -8.25
CA PRO A 253 23.80 0.09 -9.47
C PRO A 253 24.55 -1.16 -9.92
N ALA A 254 24.60 -1.42 -11.22
CA ALA A 254 25.20 -2.63 -11.78
C ALA A 254 26.61 -2.89 -11.26
N ALA A 255 27.45 -1.86 -11.20
CA ALA A 255 28.82 -1.90 -10.68
C ALA A 255 28.94 -2.22 -9.17
N ARG A 256 27.83 -2.13 -8.42
CA ARG A 256 27.77 -2.37 -6.97
C ARG A 256 26.98 -3.64 -6.61
N ARG A 257 26.46 -4.38 -7.61
CA ARG A 257 25.70 -5.62 -7.40
C ARG A 257 26.59 -6.74 -6.83
N ARG A 258 25.95 -7.79 -6.31
CA ARG A 258 26.61 -8.99 -5.73
C ARG A 258 27.49 -8.70 -4.49
N ARG A 259 27.34 -7.53 -3.87
CA ARG A 259 27.99 -7.14 -2.60
C ARG A 259 27.04 -7.17 -1.40
N GLY A 260 25.87 -7.81 -1.52
CA GLY A 260 24.87 -7.92 -0.45
C GLY A 260 24.05 -6.65 -0.16
N LEU A 261 24.29 -5.52 -0.86
CA LEU A 261 23.64 -4.22 -0.58
C LEU A 261 22.10 -4.31 -0.59
N GLY A 262 21.51 -4.97 -1.60
CA GLY A 262 20.06 -5.14 -1.69
C GLY A 262 19.46 -5.92 -0.52
N ARG A 263 20.17 -6.92 0.01
CA ARG A 263 19.74 -7.67 1.19
C ARG A 263 19.80 -6.79 2.45
N ARG A 264 20.93 -6.11 2.66
CA ARG A 264 21.17 -5.24 3.84
C ARG A 264 20.12 -4.13 3.95
N ILE A 265 19.83 -3.45 2.83
CA ILE A 265 18.88 -2.34 2.81
C ILE A 265 17.43 -2.81 3.02
N VAL A 266 17.05 -3.97 2.45
CA VAL A 266 15.69 -4.52 2.61
C VAL A 266 15.48 -5.06 4.02
N LEU A 267 16.47 -5.73 4.62
CA LEU A 267 16.38 -6.14 6.02
C LEU A 267 16.22 -4.92 6.94
N THR A 268 16.99 -3.84 6.72
CA THR A 268 16.83 -2.61 7.50
C THR A 268 15.45 -1.96 7.30
N ALA A 269 14.92 -1.98 6.07
CA ALA A 269 13.57 -1.51 5.78
C ALA A 269 12.50 -2.31 6.55
N LEU A 270 12.61 -3.63 6.56
CA LEU A 270 11.70 -4.51 7.29
C LEU A 270 11.84 -4.36 8.82
N ALA A 271 13.05 -4.10 9.32
CA ALA A 271 13.28 -3.82 10.73
C ALA A 271 12.55 -2.54 11.17
N TRP A 272 12.67 -1.45 10.40
CA TRP A 272 11.91 -0.22 10.63
C TRP A 272 10.41 -0.45 10.55
N ALA A 273 9.93 -1.17 9.53
CA ALA A 273 8.50 -1.44 9.41
C ALA A 273 7.96 -2.27 10.60
N ALA A 274 8.75 -3.22 11.11
CA ALA A 274 8.39 -4.01 12.28
C ALA A 274 8.31 -3.18 13.56
N SER A 275 9.14 -2.13 13.71
CA SER A 275 9.03 -1.18 14.83
C SER A 275 7.81 -0.27 14.71
N GLU A 276 7.34 -0.02 13.48
CA GLU A 276 6.08 0.68 13.19
C GLU A 276 4.83 -0.22 13.30
N GLY A 277 5.00 -1.48 13.71
CA GLY A 277 3.92 -2.42 13.96
C GLY A 277 3.50 -3.26 12.76
N ALA A 278 4.25 -3.24 11.65
CA ALA A 278 4.04 -4.19 10.57
C ALA A 278 4.35 -5.62 11.04
N ASP A 279 3.50 -6.58 10.65
CA ASP A 279 3.68 -8.01 10.92
C ASP A 279 3.66 -8.85 9.65
N LYS A 280 3.53 -8.20 8.49
CA LYS A 280 3.59 -8.77 7.14
C LYS A 280 4.31 -7.79 6.23
N ALA A 281 4.85 -8.28 5.13
CA ALA A 281 5.42 -7.45 4.08
C ALA A 281 4.88 -7.85 2.70
N TYR A 282 4.84 -6.89 1.79
CA TYR A 282 4.59 -7.13 0.37
C TYR A 282 5.61 -6.39 -0.48
N LEU A 283 5.81 -6.89 -1.70
CA LEU A 283 6.46 -6.19 -2.79
C LEU A 283 5.80 -6.56 -4.12
N GLN A 284 6.01 -5.71 -5.12
CA GLN A 284 5.51 -5.90 -6.48
C GLN A 284 6.72 -5.89 -7.41
N THR A 285 6.98 -7.01 -8.07
CA THR A 285 8.15 -7.18 -8.96
C THR A 285 7.70 -7.66 -10.33
N THR A 286 8.42 -7.29 -11.38
CA THR A 286 8.17 -7.85 -12.70
C THR A 286 8.47 -9.36 -12.68
N PRO A 287 7.68 -10.20 -13.37
CA PRO A 287 7.84 -11.65 -13.32
C PRO A 287 9.14 -12.18 -13.93
N ASP A 288 9.80 -11.38 -14.75
CA ASP A 288 11.03 -11.68 -15.49
C ASP A 288 12.32 -11.21 -14.79
N ASN A 289 12.21 -10.52 -13.65
CA ASN A 289 13.37 -10.04 -12.89
C ASN A 289 13.98 -11.16 -12.02
N ALA A 290 14.63 -12.13 -12.66
CA ALA A 290 15.25 -13.27 -11.99
C ALA A 290 16.21 -12.90 -10.83
N PRO A 291 17.08 -11.87 -10.94
CA PRO A 291 17.91 -11.45 -9.81
C PRO A 291 17.11 -10.97 -8.60
N ALA A 292 16.05 -10.20 -8.81
CA ALA A 292 15.20 -9.74 -7.71
C ALA A 292 14.38 -10.90 -7.12
N LEU A 293 13.82 -11.77 -7.95
CA LEU A 293 13.08 -12.95 -7.50
C LEU A 293 13.94 -13.88 -6.62
N GLY A 294 15.22 -14.09 -6.98
CA GLY A 294 16.15 -14.82 -6.12
C GLY A 294 16.36 -14.16 -4.76
N LEU A 295 16.58 -12.83 -4.73
CA LEU A 295 16.68 -12.07 -3.48
C LEU A 295 15.41 -12.18 -2.63
N TRP A 296 14.22 -12.12 -3.25
CA TRP A 296 12.94 -12.21 -2.56
C TRP A 296 12.75 -13.59 -1.93
N ALA A 297 13.02 -14.66 -2.67
CA ALA A 297 12.97 -16.03 -2.16
C ALA A 297 13.95 -16.24 -0.98
N ASP A 298 15.19 -15.75 -1.09
CA ASP A 298 16.21 -15.81 -0.03
C ASP A 298 15.86 -15.01 1.24
N LEU A 299 14.91 -14.07 1.11
CA LEU A 299 14.34 -13.30 2.23
C LEU A 299 13.03 -13.90 2.75
N GLY A 300 12.56 -15.02 2.18
CA GLY A 300 11.33 -15.71 2.57
C GLY A 300 10.05 -15.14 1.94
N PHE A 301 10.16 -14.19 1.01
CA PHE A 301 9.01 -13.77 0.23
C PHE A 301 8.58 -14.90 -0.71
N HIS A 302 7.27 -15.07 -0.85
CA HIS A 302 6.68 -16.05 -1.73
C HIS A 302 5.50 -15.46 -2.50
N HIS A 303 5.20 -16.08 -3.64
CA HIS A 303 4.17 -15.59 -4.55
C HIS A 303 2.79 -15.60 -3.88
N HIS A 304 2.04 -14.51 -4.08
CA HIS A 304 0.65 -14.39 -3.63
C HIS A 304 -0.33 -14.40 -4.81
N HIS A 305 -0.20 -13.46 -5.73
CA HIS A 305 -0.95 -13.41 -6.98
C HIS A 305 -0.20 -12.57 -8.01
N GLY A 306 -0.61 -12.66 -9.27
CA GLY A 306 -0.19 -11.73 -10.32
C GLY A 306 -1.28 -10.71 -10.62
N TYR A 307 -0.87 -9.54 -11.08
CA TYR A 307 -1.77 -8.61 -11.76
C TYR A 307 -1.16 -8.17 -13.08
N ARG A 308 -2.00 -7.66 -13.99
CA ARG A 308 -1.59 -7.10 -15.27
C ARG A 308 -2.31 -5.79 -15.55
N TYR A 309 -1.76 -4.99 -16.44
CA TYR A 309 -2.43 -3.79 -16.94
C TYR A 309 -3.12 -4.07 -18.26
N LEU A 310 -4.42 -3.78 -18.30
CA LEU A 310 -5.21 -3.73 -19.52
C LEU A 310 -5.34 -2.28 -20.00
N THR A 311 -5.49 -2.08 -21.30
CA THR A 311 -5.72 -0.77 -21.92
C THR A 311 -6.77 -0.86 -23.04
N THR A 312 -7.44 0.25 -23.30
CA THR A 312 -8.29 0.45 -24.50
C THR A 312 -7.49 0.90 -25.72
N ASP A 313 -6.24 1.31 -25.52
CA ASP A 313 -5.42 1.90 -26.55
C ASP A 313 -4.70 0.80 -27.33
N GLY A 314 -4.38 1.06 -28.60
CA GLY A 314 -3.61 0.11 -29.40
C GLY A 314 -2.25 -0.20 -28.75
N PRO A 315 -1.65 -1.37 -29.05
CA PRO A 315 -0.32 -1.72 -28.57
C PRO A 315 0.74 -0.71 -29.02
#